data_AF-A0A2A2JG48-F1
#
_entry.id   AF-A0A2A2JG48-F1
#
_cell.length_a   1.000
_cell.length_b   1.000
_cell.length_c   1.000
_cell.angle_alpha   90.00
_cell.angle_beta   90.00
_cell.angle_gamma   90.00
#
_symmetry.space_group_name_H-M   'P 1'
#
loop_
_entity.id
_entity.type
_entity.pdbx_description
1 polymer ?
#
loop_
_entity_poly.entity_id
_entity_poly.type
_entity_poly.pdbx_seq_one_letter_code
_entity_poly.pdbx_strand_id
1 'polypeptide(L)'
;MWTSSSLLLLVLISSLLPSTMSSSCHQIPISHDLNSNCQDPIDGNPVFCTIQLHPIFSLSTDQRSGCIEFLKEDELIAKFNLNLVKYSRVCDEEPELFTRDVDIQYASSKRCKHAGSCQGGGCSSIDVSRPVNELRRFYEYPGKTTCEESCGGFGCGCLDPASGCLFTRTFAVPRSNEIYQLSRCKSWKDVAVLDIKGGLENGKADPVDGKFEKRTFILNPGKPDRLPTGTITMSMSSTPFYDFVHSRFLTNLNSSSTAAWTFKDEYPYLACYSVDGAMSMKNCTFTGIWKYQ
;
A
#
# COMPACT_ATOMS: atom_id res chain seq x y z
N MET A 1 -74.27 26.32 37.07
CA MET A 1 -73.22 25.32 37.39
C MET A 1 -73.05 24.44 36.16
N TRP A 2 -71.82 24.39 35.62
CA TRP A 2 -71.12 23.21 35.06
C TRP A 2 -71.93 22.21 34.24
N THR A 3 -71.55 21.68 33.08
CA THR A 3 -70.38 21.70 32.18
C THR A 3 -70.77 20.71 31.08
N SER A 4 -70.41 20.93 29.82
CA SER A 4 -69.88 19.90 28.89
C SER A 4 -69.97 20.45 27.46
N SER A 5 -68.96 21.22 27.07
CA SER A 5 -68.71 21.56 25.68
C SER A 5 -67.51 20.76 25.21
N SER A 6 -67.76 19.92 24.22
CA SER A 6 -66.88 19.23 23.30
C SER A 6 -65.40 19.63 23.37
N LEU A 7 -64.55 18.67 23.77
CA LEU A 7 -63.10 18.70 23.57
C LEU A 7 -62.82 18.66 22.05
N LEU A 8 -62.53 19.84 21.48
CA LEU A 8 -61.86 19.96 20.19
C LEU A 8 -60.38 19.61 20.39
N LEU A 9 -59.97 18.45 19.88
CA LEU A 9 -58.56 18.11 19.68
C LEU A 9 -57.95 19.11 18.67
N LEU A 10 -57.21 20.09 19.17
CA LEU A 10 -56.29 20.88 18.36
C LEU A 10 -55.07 20.00 18.04
N VAL A 11 -55.12 19.32 16.90
CA VAL A 11 -53.96 18.69 16.29
C VAL A 11 -53.02 19.81 15.81
N LEU A 12 -52.01 20.13 16.63
CA LEU A 12 -50.86 20.92 16.20
C LEU A 12 -50.09 20.09 15.17
N ILE A 13 -50.41 20.29 13.90
CA ILE A 13 -49.58 19.88 12.76
C ILE A 13 -48.31 20.72 12.84
N SER A 14 -47.33 20.25 13.60
CA SER A 14 -45.95 20.69 13.49
C SER A 14 -45.51 20.29 12.09
N SER A 15 -45.51 21.26 11.17
CA SER A 15 -44.93 21.17 9.86
C SER A 15 -43.48 20.70 9.99
N LEU A 16 -43.26 19.41 9.68
CA LEU A 16 -41.97 18.93 9.18
C LEU A 16 -41.71 19.67 7.87
N LEU A 17 -41.19 20.89 7.96
CA LEU A 17 -40.48 21.48 6.84
C LEU A 17 -39.37 20.47 6.50
N PRO A 18 -39.34 19.89 5.29
CA PRO A 18 -38.18 19.15 4.86
C PRO A 18 -37.03 20.14 4.95
N SER A 19 -36.11 19.89 5.87
CA SER A 19 -34.82 20.55 5.91
C SER A 19 -34.16 20.20 4.59
N THR A 20 -34.40 21.05 3.58
CA THR A 20 -33.59 21.10 2.38
C THR A 20 -32.18 21.19 2.90
N MET A 21 -31.38 20.15 2.69
CA MET A 21 -29.97 20.20 2.94
C MET A 21 -29.46 21.38 2.13
N SER A 22 -29.31 22.54 2.78
CA SER A 22 -28.69 23.66 2.11
C SER A 22 -27.25 23.19 1.90
N SER A 23 -26.88 22.97 0.64
CA SER A 23 -25.49 22.82 0.28
C SER A 23 -24.84 24.18 0.52
N SER A 24 -24.51 24.47 1.77
CA SER A 24 -23.86 25.71 2.17
C SER A 24 -22.46 25.69 1.55
N CYS A 25 -22.28 26.50 0.51
CA CYS A 25 -20.98 26.69 -0.12
C CYS A 25 -20.10 27.55 0.79
N HIS A 26 -18.79 27.31 0.83
CA HIS A 26 -17.89 28.14 1.62
C HIS A 26 -17.72 29.50 0.96
N GLN A 27 -18.19 30.55 1.62
CA GLN A 27 -18.18 31.91 1.09
C GLN A 27 -16.95 32.69 1.56
N ILE A 28 -16.27 33.32 0.62
CA ILE A 28 -15.07 34.13 0.84
C ILE A 28 -15.39 35.57 0.40
N PRO A 29 -15.64 36.50 1.34
CA PRO A 29 -15.84 37.90 1.02
C PRO A 29 -14.52 38.55 0.61
N ILE A 30 -14.54 39.29 -0.49
CA ILE A 30 -13.44 40.10 -0.99
C ILE A 30 -13.62 41.53 -0.47
N SER A 31 -12.76 41.97 0.43
CA SER A 31 -12.70 43.35 0.93
C SER A 31 -11.48 44.11 0.43
N HIS A 32 -11.52 45.44 0.54
CA HIS A 32 -10.42 46.33 0.14
C HIS A 32 -9.15 46.18 0.98
N ASP A 33 -9.24 45.62 2.19
CA ASP A 33 -8.12 45.42 3.11
C ASP A 33 -7.22 44.23 2.74
N LEU A 34 -7.61 43.47 1.71
CA LEU A 34 -6.79 42.37 1.17
C LEU A 34 -5.60 42.95 0.40
N ASN A 35 -4.46 42.26 0.47
CA ASN A 35 -3.21 42.68 -0.17
C ASN A 35 -3.42 42.88 -1.68
N SER A 36 -3.62 44.14 -2.07
CA SER A 36 -4.00 44.53 -3.43
C SER A 36 -2.85 45.30 -4.06
N ASN A 37 -2.44 44.83 -5.24
CA ASN A 37 -1.47 45.56 -6.06
C ASN A 37 -2.25 46.33 -7.12
N CYS A 38 -2.42 47.63 -6.92
CA CYS A 38 -3.10 48.52 -7.84
C CYS A 38 -2.07 49.27 -8.68
N GLN A 39 -2.22 49.25 -10.00
CA GLN A 39 -1.39 50.07 -10.87
C GLN A 39 -1.90 51.50 -10.87
N ASP A 40 -0.98 52.46 -10.68
CA ASP A 40 -1.31 53.89 -10.76
C ASP A 40 -1.88 54.23 -12.14
N PRO A 41 -2.91 55.08 -12.21
CA PRO A 41 -3.56 55.41 -13.47
C PRO A 41 -2.61 56.21 -14.37
N ILE A 42 -2.20 55.61 -15.49
CA ILE A 42 -1.50 56.31 -16.58
C ILE A 42 -2.54 56.70 -17.62
N ASP A 43 -2.64 58.00 -17.92
CA ASP A 43 -3.42 58.59 -19.03
C ASP A 43 -4.88 58.13 -19.13
N GLY A 44 -5.72 58.49 -18.15
CA GLY A 44 -7.18 58.33 -18.25
C GLY A 44 -7.69 56.88 -18.26
N ASN A 45 -6.81 55.89 -18.08
CA ASN A 45 -7.19 54.49 -17.96
C ASN A 45 -7.71 54.16 -16.54
N PRO A 46 -8.68 53.24 -16.42
CA PRO A 46 -9.17 52.81 -15.11
C PRO A 46 -8.07 52.12 -14.29
N VAL A 47 -8.07 52.35 -12.98
CA VAL A 47 -7.17 51.68 -12.03
C VAL A 47 -7.52 50.19 -11.99
N PHE A 48 -6.57 49.32 -12.34
CA PHE A 48 -6.70 47.88 -12.19
C PHE A 48 -5.99 47.43 -10.92
N CYS A 49 -6.75 46.83 -9.99
CA CYS A 49 -6.23 46.24 -8.76
C CYS A 49 -6.25 44.72 -8.85
N THR A 50 -5.09 44.09 -8.61
CA THR A 50 -4.98 42.64 -8.50
C THR A 50 -5.04 42.24 -7.04
N ILE A 51 -5.99 41.39 -6.68
CA ILE A 51 -6.14 40.84 -5.32
C ILE A 51 -5.68 39.38 -5.33
N GLN A 52 -4.76 39.02 -4.43
CA GLN A 52 -4.26 37.66 -4.28
C GLN A 52 -4.88 36.98 -3.06
N LEU A 53 -5.52 35.82 -3.27
CA LEU A 53 -6.19 35.05 -2.21
C LEU A 53 -5.59 33.66 -2.08
N HIS A 54 -5.54 33.15 -0.85
CA HIS A 54 -4.98 31.84 -0.51
C HIS A 54 -5.98 31.01 0.31
N PRO A 55 -7.12 30.60 -0.26
CA PRO A 55 -8.10 29.80 0.47
C PRO A 55 -7.60 28.38 0.74
N ILE A 56 -7.91 27.88 1.93
CA ILE A 56 -7.62 26.49 2.32
C ILE A 56 -8.95 25.78 2.57
N PHE A 57 -9.09 24.58 2.04
CA PHE A 57 -10.27 23.74 2.20
C PHE A 57 -9.86 22.29 2.45
N SER A 58 -10.73 21.55 3.13
CA SER A 58 -10.52 20.15 3.47
C SER A 58 -11.54 19.29 2.72
N LEU A 59 -11.06 18.25 2.05
CA LEU A 59 -11.88 17.20 1.46
C LEU A 59 -11.45 15.86 2.04
N SER A 60 -12.39 14.94 2.19
CA SER A 60 -12.13 13.59 2.71
C SER A 60 -12.88 12.54 1.90
N THR A 61 -12.64 11.27 2.20
CA THR A 61 -13.39 10.17 1.58
C THR A 61 -14.88 10.19 1.92
N ASP A 62 -15.24 10.80 3.06
CA ASP A 62 -16.62 10.93 3.55
C ASP A 62 -17.25 12.23 3.04
N GLN A 63 -16.45 13.30 2.96
CA GLN A 63 -16.83 14.60 2.41
C GLN A 63 -16.02 14.88 1.14
N ARG A 64 -16.40 14.19 0.06
CA ARG A 64 -15.67 14.22 -1.21
C ARG A 64 -15.89 15.51 -2.00
N SER A 65 -17.01 16.17 -1.79
CA SER A 65 -17.38 17.35 -2.57
C SER A 65 -17.43 18.59 -1.69
N GLY A 66 -16.96 19.71 -2.22
CA GLY A 66 -16.98 21.02 -1.58
C GLY A 66 -17.21 22.11 -2.61
N CYS A 67 -17.53 23.30 -2.14
CA CYS A 67 -17.78 24.45 -2.99
C CYS A 67 -17.15 25.70 -2.36
N ILE A 68 -16.60 26.57 -3.21
CA ILE A 68 -16.06 27.88 -2.82
C ILE A 68 -16.72 28.96 -3.67
N GLU A 69 -17.24 29.99 -3.01
CA GLU A 69 -17.83 31.19 -3.61
C GLU A 69 -17.04 32.41 -3.20
N PHE A 70 -16.67 33.25 -4.17
CA PHE A 70 -16.02 34.53 -3.95
C PHE A 70 -17.05 35.64 -4.15
N LEU A 71 -17.26 36.45 -3.11
CA LEU A 71 -18.27 37.50 -3.08
C LEU A 71 -17.61 38.87 -2.99
N LYS A 72 -18.08 39.86 -3.75
CA LYS A 72 -17.71 41.27 -3.57
C LYS A 72 -18.99 42.05 -3.33
N GLU A 73 -19.13 42.68 -2.17
CA GLU A 73 -20.35 43.45 -1.83
C GLU A 73 -21.64 42.63 -2.06
N ASP A 74 -21.63 41.37 -1.61
CA ASP A 74 -22.68 40.35 -1.81
C ASP A 74 -22.96 39.91 -3.25
N GLU A 75 -22.22 40.43 -4.23
CA GLU A 75 -22.24 39.95 -5.61
C GLU A 75 -21.31 38.73 -5.79
N LEU A 76 -21.84 37.66 -6.40
CA LEU A 76 -21.05 36.48 -6.73
C LEU A 76 -20.10 36.75 -7.90
N ILE A 77 -18.80 36.78 -7.63
CA ILE A 77 -17.76 37.02 -8.63
C ILE A 77 -17.25 35.73 -9.24
N ALA A 78 -17.07 34.69 -8.42
CA ALA A 78 -16.61 33.38 -8.89
C ALA A 78 -17.13 32.25 -8.02
N LYS A 79 -17.39 31.09 -8.65
CA LYS A 79 -17.80 29.87 -7.95
C LYS A 79 -17.01 28.67 -8.46
N PHE A 80 -16.45 27.89 -7.54
CA PHE A 80 -15.73 26.66 -7.84
C PHE A 80 -16.35 25.49 -7.07
N ASN A 81 -16.71 24.44 -7.79
CA ASN A 81 -17.12 23.16 -7.24
C ASN A 81 -15.94 22.20 -7.30
N LEU A 82 -15.61 21.62 -6.17
CA LEU A 82 -14.47 20.74 -5.96
C LEU A 82 -14.98 19.34 -5.66
N ASN A 83 -14.40 18.33 -6.30
CA ASN A 83 -14.78 16.95 -6.09
C ASN A 83 -13.54 16.04 -6.05
N LEU A 84 -13.27 15.49 -4.86
CA LEU A 84 -12.23 14.49 -4.64
C LEU A 84 -12.66 13.16 -5.27
N VAL A 85 -12.08 12.87 -6.44
CA VAL A 85 -12.35 11.64 -7.18
C VAL A 85 -11.71 10.45 -6.48
N LYS A 86 -10.44 10.61 -6.10
CA LYS A 86 -9.64 9.56 -5.48
C LYS A 86 -8.60 10.18 -4.58
N TYR A 87 -8.44 9.59 -3.40
CA TYR A 87 -7.25 9.76 -2.59
C TYR A 87 -6.54 8.42 -2.53
N SER A 88 -5.24 8.39 -2.78
CA SER A 88 -4.44 7.17 -2.72
C SER A 88 -3.06 7.42 -2.16
N ARG A 89 -2.51 6.39 -1.53
CA ARG A 89 -1.11 6.32 -1.14
C ARG A 89 -0.40 5.34 -2.03
N VAL A 90 0.62 5.82 -2.73
CA VAL A 90 1.44 5.01 -3.63
C VAL A 90 2.67 4.58 -2.87
N CYS A 91 2.88 3.26 -2.78
CA CYS A 91 4.05 2.67 -2.17
C CYS A 91 5.26 2.80 -3.10
N ASP A 92 6.38 3.26 -2.56
CA ASP A 92 7.70 3.14 -3.17
C ASP A 92 8.30 1.81 -2.72
N GLU A 93 8.07 0.77 -3.51
CA GLU A 93 8.42 -0.61 -3.18
C GLU A 93 9.94 -0.85 -3.21
N GLU A 94 10.43 -1.54 -2.19
CA GLU A 94 11.79 -2.03 -2.06
C GLU A 94 11.74 -3.57 -1.93
N PRO A 95 12.24 -4.33 -2.93
CA PRO A 95 12.29 -5.79 -2.86
C PRO A 95 13.22 -6.27 -1.74
N GLU A 96 12.76 -7.20 -0.92
CA GLU A 96 13.58 -7.83 0.14
C GLU A 96 14.09 -9.20 -0.29
N LEU A 97 13.22 -10.04 -0.87
CA LEU A 97 13.57 -11.38 -1.36
C LEU A 97 12.59 -11.90 -2.39
N PHE A 98 12.97 -13.00 -3.04
CA PHE A 98 12.13 -13.78 -3.94
C PHE A 98 11.85 -15.16 -3.33
N THR A 99 10.70 -15.74 -3.67
CA THR A 99 10.30 -17.06 -3.19
C THR A 99 9.40 -17.76 -4.19
N ARG A 100 9.04 -19.01 -3.90
CA ARG A 100 8.09 -19.83 -4.67
C ARG A 100 7.16 -20.56 -3.72
N ASP A 101 6.00 -20.92 -4.23
CA ASP A 101 5.13 -21.87 -3.53
C ASP A 101 5.82 -23.25 -3.54
N VAL A 102 6.11 -23.78 -2.35
CA VAL A 102 6.93 -24.98 -2.17
C VAL A 102 6.33 -25.94 -1.15
N ASP A 103 6.50 -27.23 -1.43
CA ASP A 103 6.36 -28.30 -0.45
C ASP A 103 7.67 -28.55 0.26
N ILE A 104 7.64 -28.50 1.60
CA ILE A 104 8.78 -28.93 2.40
C ILE A 104 8.72 -30.44 2.58
N GLN A 105 9.70 -31.13 2.03
CA GLN A 105 9.82 -32.59 2.09
C GLN A 105 11.04 -33.01 2.90
N TYR A 106 11.01 -34.26 3.36
CA TYR A 106 12.05 -34.87 4.16
C TYR A 106 12.45 -36.23 3.57
N ALA A 107 13.75 -36.49 3.52
CA ALA A 107 14.29 -37.79 3.16
C ALA A 107 15.37 -38.21 4.14
N SER A 108 15.47 -39.52 4.38
CA SER A 108 16.52 -40.08 5.23
C SER A 108 17.05 -41.40 4.68
N SER A 109 18.29 -41.72 5.08
CA SER A 109 18.92 -42.99 4.79
C SER A 109 19.87 -43.36 5.93
N LYS A 110 19.62 -44.50 6.56
CA LYS A 110 20.53 -45.07 7.55
C LYS A 110 21.58 -45.96 6.88
N ARG A 111 22.83 -45.84 7.32
CA ARG A 111 23.92 -46.77 6.98
C ARG A 111 24.59 -47.28 8.24
N CYS A 112 24.86 -48.58 8.28
CA CYS A 112 25.69 -49.17 9.33
C CYS A 112 27.13 -48.66 9.23
N LYS A 113 27.90 -48.83 10.30
CA LYS A 113 29.33 -48.54 10.28
C LYS A 113 30.02 -49.28 9.13
N HIS A 114 30.93 -48.59 8.46
CA HIS A 114 31.68 -49.07 7.28
C HIS A 114 30.84 -49.29 6.01
N ALA A 115 29.56 -48.91 6.00
CA ALA A 115 28.67 -49.06 4.84
C ALA A 115 28.39 -47.71 4.16
N GLY A 116 28.44 -47.69 2.83
CA GLY A 116 28.13 -46.49 2.03
C GLY A 116 29.02 -45.31 2.40
N SER A 117 28.44 -44.14 2.60
CA SER A 117 29.17 -42.96 3.08
C SER A 117 29.54 -43.03 4.57
N CYS A 118 28.97 -43.95 5.35
CA CYS A 118 29.27 -44.07 6.79
C CYS A 118 30.57 -44.83 7.06
N GLN A 119 31.70 -44.12 6.93
CA GLN A 119 33.04 -44.70 7.08
C GLN A 119 33.61 -44.51 8.51
N GLY A 120 34.92 -44.73 8.68
CA GLY A 120 35.59 -44.81 9.98
C GLY A 120 35.30 -43.66 10.95
N GLY A 121 35.19 -42.42 10.49
CA GLY A 121 34.86 -41.28 11.35
C GLY A 121 33.36 -41.07 11.63
N GLY A 122 32.47 -41.94 11.12
CA GLY A 122 31.02 -41.78 11.30
C GLY A 122 30.53 -40.43 10.74
N CYS A 123 29.53 -39.84 11.37
CA CYS A 123 28.99 -38.53 10.98
C CYS A 123 30.00 -37.39 11.18
N SER A 124 30.92 -37.51 12.13
CA SER A 124 31.94 -36.46 12.37
C SER A 124 32.89 -36.25 11.19
N SER A 125 33.05 -37.28 10.33
CA SER A 125 33.87 -37.21 9.12
C SER A 125 33.11 -36.80 7.86
N ILE A 126 31.80 -36.54 7.95
CA ILE A 126 30.96 -36.24 6.80
C ILE A 126 30.85 -34.73 6.61
N ASP A 127 31.30 -34.28 5.45
CA ASP A 127 31.03 -32.91 4.99
C ASP A 127 29.60 -32.81 4.43
N VAL A 128 28.66 -32.40 5.29
CA VAL A 128 27.25 -32.22 4.92
C VAL A 128 26.99 -31.03 3.97
N SER A 129 28.00 -30.21 3.70
CA SER A 129 27.92 -29.19 2.65
C SER A 129 27.96 -29.79 1.24
N ARG A 130 28.48 -31.02 1.12
CA ARG A 130 28.57 -31.75 -0.15
C ARG A 130 27.41 -32.75 -0.32
N PRO A 131 27.10 -33.13 -1.57
CA PRO A 131 26.15 -34.20 -1.83
C PRO A 131 26.53 -35.54 -1.21
N VAL A 132 25.69 -36.03 -0.30
CA VAL A 132 25.78 -37.40 0.24
C VAL A 132 25.14 -38.36 -0.76
N ASN A 133 25.84 -39.46 -1.08
CA ASN A 133 25.44 -40.39 -2.14
C ASN A 133 24.06 -41.00 -1.90
N GLU A 134 23.74 -41.31 -0.66
CA GLU A 134 22.47 -41.88 -0.21
C GLU A 134 21.26 -40.99 -0.51
N LEU A 135 21.47 -39.66 -0.55
CA LEU A 135 20.41 -38.67 -0.72
C LEU A 135 20.56 -37.89 -2.04
N ARG A 136 21.42 -38.33 -2.95
CA ARG A 136 21.85 -37.57 -4.13
C ARG A 136 20.69 -37.09 -5.01
N ARG A 137 19.64 -37.91 -5.16
CA ARG A 137 18.45 -37.56 -5.96
C ARG A 137 17.72 -36.30 -5.47
N PHE A 138 17.88 -35.92 -4.20
CA PHE A 138 17.18 -34.80 -3.59
C PHE A 138 18.00 -33.49 -3.58
N TYR A 139 19.23 -33.51 -4.12
CA TYR A 139 20.07 -32.31 -4.23
C TYR A 139 19.71 -31.43 -5.43
N GLU A 140 18.77 -31.87 -6.29
CA GLU A 140 18.19 -31.00 -7.32
C GLU A 140 17.34 -29.87 -6.71
N TYR A 141 16.84 -30.06 -5.48
CA TYR A 141 16.06 -29.07 -4.74
C TYR A 141 16.90 -28.39 -3.65
N PRO A 142 16.66 -27.10 -3.36
CA PRO A 142 17.32 -26.40 -2.27
C PRO A 142 16.91 -27.03 -0.95
N GLY A 143 17.88 -27.22 -0.05
CA GLY A 143 17.66 -27.99 1.17
C GLY A 143 18.91 -28.14 2.02
N LYS A 144 18.70 -28.52 3.27
CA LYS A 144 19.75 -28.75 4.27
C LYS A 144 19.90 -30.24 4.51
N THR A 145 21.13 -30.72 4.48
CA THR A 145 21.48 -32.09 4.85
C THR A 145 22.10 -32.10 6.25
N THR A 146 21.78 -33.11 7.05
CA THR A 146 22.42 -33.39 8.35
C THR A 146 22.86 -34.85 8.41
N CYS A 147 23.75 -35.14 9.37
CA CYS A 147 24.17 -36.49 9.72
C CYS A 147 24.13 -36.62 11.24
N GLU A 148 23.42 -37.61 11.74
CA GLU A 148 23.35 -37.94 13.16
C GLU A 148 23.78 -39.38 13.40
N GLU A 149 24.48 -39.62 14.51
CA GLU A 149 24.85 -40.98 14.91
C GLU A 149 23.59 -41.77 15.26
N SER A 150 23.51 -42.99 14.76
CA SER A 150 22.38 -43.91 14.92
C SER A 150 22.84 -45.22 15.55
N CYS A 151 21.91 -46.01 16.09
CA CYS A 151 22.24 -47.26 16.75
C CYS A 151 22.86 -48.28 15.78
N GLY A 152 23.88 -48.98 16.28
CA GLY A 152 24.56 -50.10 15.62
C GLY A 152 24.15 -51.46 16.18
N GLY A 153 24.83 -52.51 15.71
CA GLY A 153 24.62 -53.89 16.13
C GLY A 153 23.38 -54.58 15.57
N PHE A 154 23.27 -55.88 15.84
CA PHE A 154 22.27 -56.76 15.23
C PHE A 154 20.83 -56.30 15.50
N GLY A 155 20.56 -55.77 16.71
CA GLY A 155 19.25 -55.21 17.07
C GLY A 155 18.84 -53.99 16.25
N CYS A 156 19.78 -53.37 15.54
CA CYS A 156 19.59 -52.22 14.68
C CYS A 156 19.80 -52.52 13.19
N GLY A 157 19.87 -53.82 12.83
CA GLY A 157 20.09 -54.29 11.46
C GLY A 157 21.53 -54.18 10.97
N CYS A 158 22.50 -54.06 11.88
CA CYS A 158 23.92 -53.88 11.55
C CYS A 158 24.77 -55.03 12.10
N LEU A 159 25.78 -55.49 11.34
CA LEU A 159 26.71 -56.52 11.83
C LEU A 159 27.77 -55.92 12.79
N ASP A 160 28.11 -54.66 12.59
CA ASP A 160 29.07 -53.91 13.40
C ASP A 160 28.35 -53.30 14.62
N PRO A 161 28.85 -53.51 15.87
CA PRO A 161 28.27 -52.91 17.08
C PRO A 161 28.47 -51.39 17.17
N ALA A 162 29.41 -50.81 16.41
CA ALA A 162 29.62 -49.37 16.38
C ALA A 162 28.42 -48.61 15.80
N SER A 163 28.29 -47.34 16.17
CA SER A 163 27.20 -46.48 15.69
C SER A 163 27.17 -46.37 14.16
N GLY A 164 25.96 -46.42 13.61
CA GLY A 164 25.70 -46.12 12.19
C GLY A 164 25.49 -44.62 11.97
N CYS A 165 25.34 -44.22 10.71
CA CYS A 165 25.06 -42.85 10.32
C CYS A 165 23.62 -42.75 9.79
N LEU A 166 22.85 -41.82 10.34
CA LEU A 166 21.55 -41.42 9.82
C LEU A 166 21.72 -40.11 9.02
N PHE A 167 21.71 -40.24 7.70
CA PHE A 167 21.70 -39.09 6.81
C PHE A 167 20.26 -38.59 6.68
N THR A 168 20.05 -37.29 6.83
CA THR A 168 18.74 -36.68 6.62
C THR A 168 18.85 -35.45 5.74
N ARG A 169 17.79 -35.16 4.98
CA ARG A 169 17.69 -33.95 4.17
C ARG A 169 16.27 -33.41 4.20
N THR A 170 16.14 -32.15 4.57
CA THR A 170 14.91 -31.36 4.41
C THR A 170 15.09 -30.45 3.21
N PHE A 171 14.17 -30.48 2.25
CA PHE A 171 14.29 -29.78 0.97
C PHE A 171 12.95 -29.24 0.47
N ALA A 172 12.99 -28.18 -0.34
CA ALA A 172 11.82 -27.48 -0.86
C ALA A 172 11.57 -27.83 -2.34
N VAL A 173 10.43 -28.47 -2.61
CA VAL A 173 9.99 -28.84 -3.96
C VAL A 173 8.97 -27.82 -4.45
N PRO A 174 9.17 -27.16 -5.61
CA PRO A 174 8.23 -26.15 -6.09
C PRO A 174 6.90 -26.78 -6.51
N ARG A 175 5.78 -26.20 -6.07
CA ARG A 175 4.41 -26.60 -6.46
C ARG A 175 3.98 -25.99 -7.80
N SER A 176 4.51 -24.81 -8.12
CA SER A 176 4.16 -24.07 -9.33
C SER A 176 5.39 -23.37 -9.89
N ASN A 177 5.31 -22.92 -11.15
CA ASN A 177 6.31 -22.08 -11.82
C ASN A 177 6.20 -20.59 -11.52
N GLU A 178 5.31 -20.22 -10.59
CA GLU A 178 5.12 -18.83 -10.20
C GLU A 178 6.24 -18.38 -9.27
N ILE A 179 6.68 -17.14 -9.47
CA ILE A 179 7.70 -16.50 -8.64
C ILE A 179 7.04 -15.35 -7.91
N TYR A 180 7.28 -15.29 -6.59
CA TYR A 180 6.78 -14.22 -5.76
C TYR A 180 7.94 -13.34 -5.27
N GLN A 181 7.71 -12.04 -5.24
CA GLN A 181 8.58 -11.06 -4.62
C GLN A 181 7.94 -10.62 -3.31
N LEU A 182 8.71 -10.72 -2.22
CA LEU A 182 8.37 -10.08 -0.97
C LEU A 182 9.03 -8.69 -0.95
N SER A 183 8.23 -7.64 -0.84
CA SER A 183 8.69 -6.26 -0.79
C SER A 183 8.17 -5.53 0.45
N ARG A 184 8.85 -4.46 0.83
CA ARG A 184 8.37 -3.47 1.80
C ARG A 184 8.24 -2.12 1.13
N CYS A 185 7.50 -1.20 1.74
CA CYS A 185 7.44 0.18 1.26
C CYS A 185 8.54 1.01 1.94
N LYS A 186 9.51 1.50 1.17
CA LYS A 186 10.53 2.43 1.66
C LYS A 186 9.91 3.78 2.02
N SER A 187 8.95 4.22 1.22
CA SER A 187 8.19 5.44 1.46
C SER A 187 6.78 5.33 0.90
N TRP A 188 5.89 6.18 1.37
CA TRP A 188 4.53 6.32 0.85
C TRP A 188 4.34 7.74 0.33
N LYS A 189 3.77 7.86 -0.87
CA LYS A 189 3.48 9.15 -1.49
C LYS A 189 1.98 9.32 -1.61
N ASP A 190 1.47 10.39 -1.00
CA ASP A 190 0.06 10.75 -1.14
C ASP A 190 -0.20 11.35 -2.52
N VAL A 191 -1.35 10.98 -3.09
CA VAL A 191 -1.83 11.48 -4.37
C VAL A 191 -3.34 11.68 -4.28
N ALA A 192 -3.79 12.90 -4.59
CA ALA A 192 -5.21 13.22 -4.69
C ALA A 192 -5.58 13.54 -6.14
N VAL A 193 -6.63 12.92 -6.64
CA VAL A 193 -7.24 13.24 -7.93
C VAL A 193 -8.45 14.12 -7.65
N LEU A 194 -8.38 15.37 -8.09
CA LEU A 194 -9.38 16.39 -7.82
C LEU A 194 -10.01 16.88 -9.12
N ASP A 195 -11.33 16.84 -9.18
CA ASP A 195 -12.09 17.52 -10.22
C ASP A 195 -12.49 18.91 -9.74
N ILE A 196 -12.29 19.91 -10.58
CA ILE A 196 -12.72 21.29 -10.36
C ILE A 196 -13.66 21.68 -11.49
N LYS A 197 -14.75 22.37 -11.17
CA LYS A 197 -15.69 22.97 -12.13
C LYS A 197 -16.02 24.39 -11.70
N GLY A 198 -16.21 25.30 -12.65
CA GLY A 198 -16.66 26.67 -12.36
C GLY A 198 -15.68 27.72 -12.83
N GLY A 199 -15.73 28.92 -12.25
CA GLY A 199 -14.93 30.06 -12.66
C GLY A 199 -15.62 31.39 -12.36
N LEU A 200 -15.19 32.44 -13.05
CA LEU A 200 -15.77 33.78 -12.94
C LEU A 200 -17.20 33.81 -13.50
N GLU A 201 -18.14 34.44 -12.80
CA GLU A 201 -19.55 34.57 -13.24
C GLU A 201 -19.75 35.73 -14.22
N ASN A 202 -18.98 36.82 -14.11
CA ASN A 202 -19.12 38.04 -14.93
C ASN A 202 -17.98 38.30 -15.93
N GLY A 203 -17.04 37.36 -16.10
CA GLY A 203 -15.96 37.48 -17.09
C GLY A 203 -16.53 37.33 -18.50
N LYS A 204 -16.35 38.33 -19.37
CA LYS A 204 -16.57 38.16 -20.82
C LYS A 204 -15.85 36.88 -21.25
N ALA A 205 -16.59 36.00 -21.91
CA ALA A 205 -16.14 34.70 -22.36
C ALA A 205 -14.96 34.81 -23.34
N ASP A 206 -13.76 35.01 -22.82
CA ASP A 206 -12.54 34.60 -23.51
C ASP A 206 -12.38 33.09 -23.24
N PRO A 207 -12.15 32.23 -24.25
CA PRO A 207 -12.08 30.77 -24.07
C PRO A 207 -10.97 30.29 -23.13
N VAL A 208 -10.14 31.21 -22.64
CA VAL A 208 -8.98 30.96 -21.78
C VAL A 208 -9.22 31.39 -20.33
N ASP A 209 -10.14 32.34 -20.05
CA ASP A 209 -10.32 32.97 -18.72
C ASP A 209 -11.76 32.94 -18.17
N GLY A 210 -12.70 32.31 -18.89
CA GLY A 210 -14.09 32.11 -18.46
C GLY A 210 -14.36 30.82 -17.66
N LYS A 211 -15.57 30.73 -17.10
CA LYS A 211 -16.16 29.54 -16.44
C LYS A 211 -15.80 28.25 -17.21
N PHE A 212 -15.12 27.32 -16.56
CA PHE A 212 -14.71 26.05 -17.17
C PHE A 212 -15.59 24.89 -16.72
N GLU A 213 -15.88 24.00 -17.66
CA GLU A 213 -16.87 22.93 -17.51
C GLU A 213 -16.42 21.85 -16.51
N LYS A 214 -15.17 21.40 -16.62
CA LYS A 214 -14.50 20.47 -15.69
C LYS A 214 -13.02 20.34 -16.02
N ARG A 215 -12.14 20.35 -15.01
CA ARG A 215 -10.72 19.97 -15.14
C ARG A 215 -10.32 19.04 -14.02
N THR A 216 -9.51 18.03 -14.34
CA THR A 216 -8.99 17.05 -13.37
C THR A 216 -7.53 17.35 -13.08
N PHE A 217 -7.18 17.38 -11.80
CA PHE A 217 -5.83 17.64 -11.30
C PHE A 217 -5.34 16.43 -10.52
N ILE A 218 -4.06 16.08 -10.69
CA ILE A 218 -3.39 15.03 -9.92
C ILE A 218 -2.44 15.73 -8.97
N LEU A 219 -2.94 16.02 -7.77
CA LEU A 219 -2.22 16.80 -6.77
C LEU A 219 -1.26 15.90 -6.00
N ASN A 220 0.00 16.33 -5.94
CA ASN A 220 1.00 15.80 -5.04
C ASN A 220 1.26 16.81 -3.90
N PRO A 221 1.49 16.36 -2.66
CA PRO A 221 1.81 17.24 -1.56
C PRO A 221 2.98 18.19 -1.89
N GLY A 222 2.77 19.48 -1.67
CA GLY A 222 3.78 20.52 -1.88
C GLY A 222 4.17 20.81 -3.33
N LYS A 223 3.47 20.22 -4.33
CA LYS A 223 3.68 20.52 -5.75
C LYS A 223 2.48 21.27 -6.32
N PRO A 224 2.62 22.58 -6.62
CA PRO A 224 1.54 23.36 -7.20
C PRO A 224 1.26 22.98 -8.66
N ASP A 225 -0.02 22.83 -8.98
CA ASP A 225 -0.54 22.75 -10.34
C ASP A 225 -1.17 24.08 -10.76
N ARG A 226 -1.11 24.38 -12.07
CA ARG A 226 -1.61 25.65 -12.63
C ARG A 226 -3.07 25.57 -13.05
N LEU A 227 -3.84 26.57 -12.62
CA LEU A 227 -5.19 26.89 -13.07
C LEU A 227 -5.12 28.15 -13.94
N PRO A 228 -6.12 28.40 -14.81
CA PRO A 228 -6.21 29.68 -15.54
C PRO A 228 -6.19 30.89 -14.59
N THR A 229 -6.90 30.79 -13.47
CA THR A 229 -7.08 31.87 -12.49
C THR A 229 -6.17 31.76 -11.26
N GLY A 230 -5.15 30.88 -11.26
CA GLY A 230 -4.28 30.72 -10.09
C GLY A 230 -3.49 29.42 -10.04
N THR A 231 -3.17 28.96 -8.82
CA THR A 231 -2.54 27.65 -8.60
C THR A 231 -3.29 26.88 -7.53
N ILE A 232 -3.21 25.56 -7.61
CA ILE A 232 -3.74 24.66 -6.60
C ILE A 232 -2.63 23.73 -6.13
N THR A 233 -2.53 23.53 -4.83
CA THR A 233 -1.56 22.61 -4.25
C THR A 233 -2.22 21.82 -3.13
N MET A 234 -1.79 20.58 -2.95
CA MET A 234 -2.15 19.80 -1.78
C MET A 234 -1.19 20.17 -0.65
N SER A 235 -1.69 20.86 0.38
CA SER A 235 -0.84 21.30 1.50
C SER A 235 -0.50 20.16 2.45
N MET A 236 -1.49 19.38 2.87
CA MET A 236 -1.30 18.29 3.83
C MET A 236 -2.35 17.20 3.64
N SER A 237 -1.98 15.97 3.97
CA SER A 237 -2.87 14.81 4.08
C SER A 237 -2.78 14.24 5.47
N SER A 238 -3.91 13.77 6.00
CA SER A 238 -3.92 12.85 7.11
C SER A 238 -4.70 11.60 6.71
N THR A 239 -4.11 10.45 6.96
CA THR A 239 -4.83 9.18 6.93
C THR A 239 -5.00 8.70 8.35
N PRO A 240 -6.13 8.07 8.71
CA PRO A 240 -6.22 7.33 9.97
C PRO A 240 -5.03 6.35 10.07
N PHE A 241 -4.51 6.17 11.29
CA PHE A 241 -3.39 5.28 11.58
C PHE A 241 -3.71 3.86 11.13
N TYR A 242 -3.31 3.52 9.90
CA TYR A 242 -3.36 2.17 9.39
C TYR A 242 -1.95 1.58 9.40
N ASP A 243 -1.83 0.41 10.02
CA ASP A 243 -0.61 -0.37 10.23
C ASP A 243 0.15 -0.81 8.95
N PHE A 244 -0.33 -0.42 7.76
CA PHE A 244 0.29 -0.78 6.47
C PHE A 244 1.68 -0.19 6.26
N VAL A 245 2.07 0.81 7.05
CA VAL A 245 3.38 1.47 6.92
C VAL A 245 4.53 0.49 7.18
N HIS A 246 4.34 -0.49 8.05
CA HIS A 246 5.32 -1.55 8.35
C HIS A 246 4.96 -2.89 7.70
N SER A 247 3.97 -2.90 6.81
CA SER A 247 3.55 -4.14 6.16
C SER A 247 4.48 -4.48 5.00
N ARG A 248 4.63 -5.79 4.79
CA ARG A 248 5.22 -6.34 3.58
C ARG A 248 4.13 -6.67 2.58
N PHE A 249 4.51 -6.79 1.33
CA PHE A 249 3.64 -7.15 0.23
C PHE A 249 4.24 -8.32 -0.52
N LEU A 250 3.39 -9.26 -0.91
CA LEU A 250 3.76 -10.39 -1.74
C LEU A 250 3.19 -10.16 -3.13
N THR A 251 4.07 -9.98 -4.11
CA THR A 251 3.71 -9.73 -5.51
C THR A 251 4.06 -10.96 -6.33
N ASN A 252 3.07 -11.53 -7.03
CA ASN A 252 3.31 -12.55 -8.05
C ASN A 252 3.87 -11.87 -9.30
N LEU A 253 5.08 -12.23 -9.70
CA LEU A 253 5.78 -11.60 -10.82
C LEU A 253 5.19 -11.99 -12.19
N ASN A 254 4.48 -13.12 -12.27
CA ASN A 254 3.85 -13.60 -13.50
C ASN A 254 2.54 -12.85 -13.78
N SER A 255 1.68 -12.69 -12.76
CA SER A 255 0.37 -12.04 -12.89
C SER A 255 0.36 -10.55 -12.53
N SER A 256 1.43 -10.06 -11.89
CA SER A 256 1.49 -8.73 -11.25
C SER A 256 0.42 -8.51 -10.17
N SER A 257 -0.14 -9.57 -9.60
CA SER A 257 -1.08 -9.48 -8.48
C SER A 257 -0.33 -9.33 -7.16
N THR A 258 -0.76 -8.39 -6.33
CA THR A 258 -0.14 -8.11 -5.02
C THR A 258 -1.11 -8.38 -3.88
N ALA A 259 -0.62 -9.01 -2.82
CA ALA A 259 -1.33 -9.23 -1.57
C ALA A 259 -0.54 -8.65 -0.39
N ALA A 260 -1.23 -8.23 0.66
CA ALA A 260 -0.58 -7.85 1.92
C ALA A 260 -0.03 -9.11 2.61
N TRP A 261 1.23 -9.05 3.05
CA TRP A 261 1.83 -10.11 3.86
C TRP A 261 1.52 -9.87 5.32
N THR A 262 0.62 -10.68 5.87
CA THR A 262 0.06 -10.47 7.22
C THR A 262 0.97 -10.94 8.36
N PHE A 263 2.03 -11.68 8.07
CA PHE A 263 2.96 -12.21 9.08
C PHE A 263 4.09 -11.20 9.32
N LYS A 264 3.87 -10.24 10.22
CA LYS A 264 4.73 -9.07 10.44
C LYS A 264 6.22 -9.40 10.69
N ASP A 265 6.53 -10.55 11.29
CA ASP A 265 7.89 -10.96 11.67
C ASP A 265 8.36 -12.27 11.04
N GLU A 266 7.59 -12.82 10.10
CA GLU A 266 7.92 -14.08 9.44
C GLU A 266 8.26 -13.85 7.97
N TYR A 267 9.22 -14.64 7.50
CA TYR A 267 9.59 -14.72 6.10
C TYR A 267 9.09 -16.05 5.51
N PRO A 268 8.83 -16.10 4.19
CA PRO A 268 8.52 -17.35 3.51
C PRO A 268 9.63 -18.39 3.73
N TYR A 269 9.27 -19.64 4.04
CA TYR A 269 10.23 -20.70 4.38
C TYR A 269 11.44 -20.83 3.44
N LEU A 270 11.30 -20.47 2.17
CA LEU A 270 12.38 -20.40 1.21
C LEU A 270 12.61 -18.94 0.77
N ALA A 271 13.84 -18.47 0.85
CA ALA A 271 14.28 -17.19 0.30
C ALA A 271 15.32 -17.39 -0.79
N CYS A 272 15.14 -16.65 -1.88
CA CYS A 272 16.07 -16.54 -2.98
C CYS A 272 16.43 -15.06 -3.14
N TYR A 273 17.70 -14.75 -3.38
CA TYR A 273 18.18 -13.36 -3.46
C TYR A 273 18.18 -12.80 -4.90
N SER A 274 17.66 -13.56 -5.87
CA SER A 274 17.43 -13.12 -7.24
C SER A 274 16.25 -13.87 -7.86
N VAL A 275 15.66 -13.26 -8.89
CA VAL A 275 14.60 -13.88 -9.70
C VAL A 275 15.12 -15.17 -10.35
N ASP A 276 16.32 -15.14 -10.92
CA ASP A 276 16.96 -16.32 -11.53
C ASP A 276 17.20 -17.44 -10.51
N GLY A 277 17.52 -17.09 -9.27
CA GLY A 277 17.67 -18.04 -8.17
C GLY A 277 16.35 -18.74 -7.85
N ALA A 278 15.26 -17.99 -7.74
CA ALA A 278 13.93 -18.54 -7.56
C ALA A 278 13.49 -19.40 -8.76
N MET A 279 13.75 -18.94 -9.98
CA MET A 279 13.38 -19.67 -11.20
C MET A 279 14.11 -21.02 -11.29
N SER A 280 15.42 -21.01 -11.08
CA SER A 280 16.27 -22.20 -11.15
C SER A 280 16.25 -23.05 -9.88
N MET A 281 15.62 -22.57 -8.80
CA MET A 281 15.66 -23.16 -7.46
C MET A 281 17.10 -23.33 -6.92
N LYS A 282 18.03 -22.47 -7.37
CA LYS A 282 19.43 -22.46 -6.96
C LYS A 282 19.75 -21.21 -6.15
N ASN A 283 20.72 -21.35 -5.25
CA ASN A 283 21.15 -20.25 -4.37
C ASN A 283 19.98 -19.67 -3.52
N CYS A 284 19.06 -20.56 -3.12
CA CYS A 284 17.99 -20.25 -2.19
C CYS A 284 18.29 -20.87 -0.83
N THR A 285 17.93 -20.18 0.23
CA THR A 285 18.16 -20.57 1.63
C THR A 285 16.83 -20.69 2.35
N PHE A 286 16.76 -21.57 3.34
CA PHE A 286 15.59 -21.62 4.20
C PHE A 286 15.61 -20.44 5.17
N THR A 287 14.53 -19.67 5.25
CA THR A 287 14.39 -18.63 6.27
C THR A 287 13.79 -19.23 7.53
N GLY A 288 14.45 -19.05 8.67
CA GLY A 288 13.86 -19.29 9.99
C GLY A 288 13.19 -20.64 10.21
N ILE A 289 13.98 -21.68 10.54
CA ILE A 289 13.74 -22.78 11.50
C ILE A 289 15.09 -23.50 11.57
N TRP A 290 16.07 -22.99 12.34
CA TRP A 290 17.21 -23.76 12.88
C TRP A 290 17.82 -23.05 14.11
N LYS A 291 17.02 -22.30 14.89
CA LYS A 291 17.47 -21.76 16.19
C LYS A 291 17.38 -22.80 17.32
N TYR A 292 16.84 -23.98 17.07
CA TYR A 292 16.77 -25.08 18.03
C TYR A 292 16.92 -26.41 17.30
N GLN A 293 18.17 -26.83 17.11
CA GLN A 293 18.58 -28.24 17.06
C GLN A 293 20.04 -28.28 17.50
#